data_AF-A0A7V9AE36-F1
#
_entry.id   AF-A0A7V9AE36-F1
#
_cell.length_a   1.000
_cell.length_b   1.000
_cell.length_c   1.000
_cell.angle_alpha   90.00
_cell.angle_beta   90.00
_cell.angle_gamma   90.00
#
_symmetry.space_group_name_H-M   'P 1'
#
loop_
_entity.id
_entity.type
_entity.pdbx_description
1 polymer ?
#
loop_
_entity_poly.entity_id
_entity_poly.type
_entity_poly.pdbx_seq_one_letter_code
_entity_poly.pdbx_strand_id
1 'polypeptide(L)'
;LVERGGALAGLGVVALVALAIGAGWSDVLAYRDASLAPADQLAELELVGGMIEDEGPTLLTEYEPYGARHFLREGATEGASDLRRRDVPLRGGRSLGKGEFADLDELGLAPLVLNRSLVLRRSPVTSRPPAPYELVWSGEFYELWQRPAGAGAGEGSPRLHVGLGSERSPVGEPRCEQLITLFKRRGQFGGVLAAASRLPVISPRIAPPDYPAAWLRPDEPQRPQPRVPGVMRLDVTVDRADSYAVWLRGSVHSLAEARIDGREVGSARGALNNSEGWISLGEAELDRGVHELELEISGADLHPGSGAYPEPIGPLALAPTDSRPRLSAFELTPGTVLRSCLRNDPRAPALRRDLDWIELLRD
;
A
#
# COMPACT_ATOMS: atom_id res chain seq x y z
N LEU A 1 29.11 -44.02 -51.28
CA LEU A 1 29.67 -43.27 -50.12
C LEU A 1 29.41 -41.76 -50.22
N VAL A 2 29.52 -41.15 -51.41
CA VAL A 2 29.26 -39.71 -51.62
C VAL A 2 27.80 -39.28 -51.36
N GLU A 3 26.80 -40.07 -51.78
CA GLU A 3 25.37 -39.73 -51.54
C GLU A 3 24.96 -39.82 -50.06
N ARG A 4 25.58 -40.70 -49.26
CA ARG A 4 25.29 -40.81 -47.81
C ARG A 4 25.85 -39.62 -47.02
N GLY A 5 26.93 -38.99 -47.51
CA GLY A 5 27.53 -37.80 -46.88
C GLY A 5 26.67 -36.54 -47.03
N GLY A 6 26.01 -36.36 -48.19
CA GLY A 6 25.10 -35.23 -48.43
C GLY A 6 23.83 -35.29 -47.59
N ALA A 7 23.25 -36.49 -47.41
CA ALA A 7 22.08 -36.69 -46.55
C ALA A 7 22.38 -36.46 -45.06
N LEU A 8 23.55 -36.91 -44.58
CA LEU A 8 24.00 -36.66 -43.20
C LEU A 8 24.33 -35.18 -42.95
N ALA A 9 24.93 -34.49 -43.93
CA ALA A 9 25.16 -33.05 -43.85
C ALA A 9 23.84 -32.26 -43.82
N GLY A 10 22.84 -32.65 -44.62
CA GLY A 10 21.50 -32.05 -44.60
C GLY A 10 20.79 -32.24 -43.27
N LEU A 11 20.86 -33.43 -42.68
CA LEU A 11 20.31 -33.71 -41.34
C LEU A 11 21.02 -32.90 -40.24
N GLY A 12 22.34 -32.75 -40.33
CA GLY A 12 23.11 -31.92 -39.40
C GLY A 12 22.72 -30.44 -39.45
N VAL A 13 22.52 -29.88 -40.64
CA VAL A 13 22.05 -28.49 -40.82
C VAL A 13 20.64 -28.32 -40.25
N VAL A 14 19.72 -29.25 -40.53
CA VAL A 14 18.36 -29.20 -39.99
C VAL A 14 18.36 -29.28 -38.46
N ALA A 15 19.17 -30.16 -37.87
CA ALA A 15 19.30 -30.27 -36.43
C ALA A 15 19.87 -28.97 -35.82
N LEU A 16 20.89 -28.37 -36.44
CA LEU A 16 21.47 -27.11 -35.97
C LEU A 16 20.49 -25.94 -36.07
N VAL A 17 19.73 -25.84 -37.18
CA VAL A 17 18.67 -24.83 -37.33
C VAL A 17 17.58 -25.02 -36.29
N ALA A 18 17.14 -26.26 -36.05
CA ALA A 18 16.14 -26.56 -35.03
C ALA A 18 16.63 -26.20 -33.62
N LEU A 19 17.89 -26.50 -33.28
CA LEU A 19 18.49 -26.09 -32.00
C LEU A 19 18.60 -24.57 -31.87
N ALA A 20 19.01 -23.87 -32.93
CA ALA A 20 19.10 -22.41 -32.92
C ALA A 20 17.74 -21.74 -32.74
N ILE A 21 16.70 -22.24 -33.42
CA ILE A 21 15.32 -21.78 -33.24
C ILE A 21 14.84 -22.09 -31.82
N GLY A 22 15.09 -23.30 -31.30
CA GLY A 22 14.70 -23.69 -29.96
C GLY A 22 15.36 -22.83 -28.87
N ALA A 23 16.66 -22.59 -28.98
CA ALA A 23 17.40 -21.72 -28.06
C ALA A 23 16.91 -20.26 -28.14
N GLY A 24 16.78 -19.71 -29.35
CA GLY A 24 16.27 -18.35 -29.53
C GLY A 24 14.84 -18.19 -29.01
N TRP A 25 13.98 -19.19 -29.20
CA TRP A 25 12.63 -19.17 -28.64
C TRP A 25 12.63 -19.27 -27.11
N SER A 26 13.50 -20.11 -26.54
CA SER A 26 13.69 -20.21 -25.09
C SER A 26 14.13 -18.87 -24.49
N ASP A 27 15.07 -18.17 -25.14
CA ASP A 27 15.55 -16.87 -24.68
C ASP A 27 14.45 -15.80 -24.75
N VAL A 28 13.65 -15.80 -25.82
CA VAL A 28 12.50 -14.91 -25.96
C VAL A 28 11.47 -15.16 -24.85
N LEU A 29 11.14 -16.41 -24.55
CA LEU A 29 10.23 -16.76 -23.46
C LEU A 29 10.80 -16.37 -22.10
N ALA A 30 12.08 -16.66 -21.85
CA ALA A 30 12.74 -16.30 -20.59
C ALA A 30 12.78 -14.78 -20.39
N TYR A 31 13.05 -14.01 -21.45
CA TYR A 31 13.06 -12.56 -21.40
C TYR A 31 11.66 -11.98 -21.15
N ARG A 32 10.64 -12.47 -21.88
CA ARG A 32 9.28 -11.93 -21.83
C ARG A 32 8.49 -12.40 -20.60
N ASP A 33 8.68 -13.64 -20.16
CA ASP A 33 7.83 -14.28 -19.15
C ASP A 33 8.50 -14.34 -17.76
N ALA A 34 9.70 -13.75 -17.60
CA ALA A 34 10.37 -13.63 -16.30
C ALA A 34 9.63 -12.68 -15.35
N SER A 35 9.53 -13.06 -14.07
CA SER A 35 9.15 -12.12 -13.02
C SER A 35 10.38 -11.31 -12.62
N LEU A 36 10.39 -10.02 -12.95
CA LEU A 36 11.49 -9.12 -12.64
C LEU A 36 11.30 -8.45 -11.29
N ALA A 37 12.38 -8.31 -10.52
CA ALA A 37 12.32 -7.52 -9.29
C ALA A 37 11.96 -6.05 -9.59
N PRO A 38 11.17 -5.38 -8.73
CA PRO A 38 10.77 -4.00 -8.95
C PRO A 38 11.94 -3.04 -8.68
N ALA A 39 12.79 -2.83 -9.68
CA ALA A 39 14.06 -2.12 -9.54
C ALA A 39 13.92 -0.71 -8.94
N ASP A 40 12.93 0.07 -9.37
CA ASP A 40 12.73 1.44 -8.90
C ASP A 40 12.30 1.48 -7.42
N GLN A 41 11.49 0.50 -6.98
CA GLN A 41 11.15 0.34 -5.56
C GLN A 41 12.38 0.04 -4.72
N LEU A 42 13.23 -0.87 -5.20
CA LEU A 42 14.47 -1.23 -4.51
C LEU A 42 15.48 -0.07 -4.47
N ALA A 43 15.53 0.75 -5.53
CA ALA A 43 16.35 1.95 -5.57
C ALA A 43 15.89 2.99 -4.54
N GLU A 44 14.57 3.17 -4.34
CA GLU A 44 14.07 4.02 -3.26
C GLU A 44 14.43 3.49 -1.87
N LEU A 45 14.39 2.18 -1.66
CA LEU A 45 14.84 1.59 -0.39
C LEU A 45 16.34 1.82 -0.15
N GLU A 46 17.17 1.81 -1.19
CA GLU A 46 18.59 2.17 -1.09
C GLU A 46 18.76 3.64 -0.66
N LEU A 47 17.99 4.56 -1.27
CA LEU A 47 17.98 5.97 -0.90
C LEU A 47 17.54 6.17 0.56
N VAL A 48 16.46 5.51 0.99
CA VAL A 48 15.99 5.54 2.38
C VAL A 48 17.02 4.95 3.32
N GLY A 49 17.72 3.89 2.92
CA GLY A 49 18.81 3.28 3.67
C GLY A 49 19.89 4.28 4.07
N GLY A 50 20.32 5.12 3.13
CA GLY A 50 21.30 6.19 3.41
C GLY A 50 20.77 7.29 4.34
N MET A 51 19.46 7.54 4.37
CA MET A 51 18.85 8.54 5.27
C MET A 51 18.72 8.07 6.72
N ILE A 52 18.77 6.75 6.95
CA ILE A 52 18.60 6.15 8.28
C ILE A 52 19.89 5.48 8.79
N GLU A 53 21.02 5.69 8.10
CA GLU A 53 22.32 5.13 8.49
C GLU A 53 22.67 5.58 9.91
N ASP A 54 22.97 4.63 10.79
CA ASP A 54 23.24 4.85 12.22
C ASP A 54 22.11 5.54 13.02
N GLU A 55 20.92 5.66 12.44
CA GLU A 55 19.74 6.30 13.05
C GLU A 55 18.76 5.32 13.70
N GLY A 56 19.10 4.02 13.67
CA GLY A 56 18.23 2.94 14.12
C GLY A 56 17.82 2.99 15.60
N PRO A 57 16.83 2.19 16.01
CA PRO A 57 16.23 1.09 15.24
C PRO A 57 15.08 1.53 14.31
N THR A 58 14.91 0.81 13.20
CA THR A 58 13.92 1.10 12.15
C THR A 58 12.95 -0.07 11.95
N LEU A 59 11.70 0.23 11.60
CA LEU A 59 10.70 -0.77 11.21
C LEU A 59 10.28 -0.59 9.76
N LEU A 60 10.32 -1.67 8.97
CA LEU A 60 9.65 -1.79 7.68
C LEU A 60 8.38 -2.63 7.87
N THR A 61 7.22 -2.09 7.51
CA THR A 61 5.92 -2.77 7.76
C THR A 61 5.51 -3.75 6.67
N GLU A 62 5.97 -3.53 5.44
CA GLU A 62 5.75 -4.47 4.34
C GLU A 62 6.78 -5.62 4.36
N TYR A 63 6.45 -6.68 3.63
CA TYR A 63 7.41 -7.71 3.29
C TYR A 63 8.12 -7.37 1.98
N GLU A 64 9.41 -7.08 2.09
CA GLU A 64 10.32 -6.96 0.94
C GLU A 64 11.59 -7.78 1.26
N PRO A 65 11.82 -8.93 0.58
CA PRO A 65 12.93 -9.84 0.86
C PRO A 65 14.30 -9.17 1.02
N TYR A 66 14.55 -8.08 0.29
CA TYR A 66 15.80 -7.35 0.33
C TYR A 66 15.74 -6.08 1.20
N GLY A 67 14.55 -5.59 1.54
CA GLY A 67 14.34 -4.30 2.19
C GLY A 67 15.03 -4.20 3.54
N ALA A 68 14.52 -4.90 4.55
CA ALA A 68 15.09 -4.86 5.91
C ALA A 68 16.50 -5.47 5.99
N ARG A 69 16.81 -6.45 5.13
CA ARG A 69 18.03 -7.28 5.25
C ARG A 69 19.23 -6.72 4.51
N HIS A 70 19.00 -6.04 3.38
CA HIS A 70 20.05 -5.53 2.51
C HIS A 70 20.02 -4.01 2.44
N PHE A 71 18.95 -3.41 1.91
CA PHE A 71 18.91 -1.97 1.64
C PHE A 71 18.87 -1.12 2.90
N LEU A 72 18.09 -1.53 3.90
CA LEU A 72 17.90 -0.80 5.16
C LEU A 72 18.76 -1.34 6.31
N ARG A 73 19.80 -2.14 6.02
CA ARG A 73 20.54 -2.90 7.03
C ARG A 73 21.26 -2.04 8.08
N GLU A 74 21.69 -0.84 7.70
CA GLU A 74 22.45 0.10 8.54
C GLU A 74 21.55 0.86 9.52
N GLY A 75 20.26 1.01 9.22
CA GLY A 75 19.27 1.55 10.16
C GLY A 75 18.81 0.58 11.26
N ALA A 76 19.53 -0.53 11.46
CA ALA A 76 19.16 -1.63 12.36
C ALA A 76 17.71 -2.09 12.17
N THR A 77 17.31 -2.28 10.90
CA THR A 77 15.92 -2.49 10.51
C THR A 77 15.39 -3.89 10.81
N GLU A 78 14.16 -3.94 11.33
CA GLU A 78 13.33 -5.14 11.40
C GLU A 78 12.20 -5.04 10.37
N GLY A 79 11.88 -6.13 9.69
CA GLY A 79 10.66 -6.25 8.88
C GLY A 79 9.54 -6.90 9.70
N ALA A 80 8.30 -6.44 9.53
CA ALA A 80 7.17 -6.88 10.36
C ALA A 80 6.95 -8.41 10.36
N SER A 81 7.18 -9.08 9.22
CA SER A 81 7.06 -10.54 9.06
C SER A 81 8.39 -11.28 8.96
N ASP A 82 9.52 -10.59 9.10
CA ASP A 82 10.84 -11.11 8.72
C ASP A 82 11.48 -12.02 9.78
N LEU A 83 10.92 -12.00 11.01
CA LEU A 83 11.36 -12.75 12.19
C LEU A 83 12.90 -12.76 12.34
N ARG A 84 13.52 -11.58 12.24
CA ARG A 84 14.97 -11.44 12.12
C ARG A 84 15.66 -11.37 13.49
N ARG A 85 15.52 -10.27 14.24
CA ARG A 85 16.12 -10.14 15.59
C ARG A 85 15.07 -9.87 16.66
N ARG A 86 13.98 -9.18 16.32
CA ARG A 86 12.91 -8.85 17.26
C ARG A 86 11.56 -9.23 16.67
N ASP A 87 10.68 -9.73 17.51
CA ASP A 87 9.29 -9.94 17.12
C ASP A 87 8.55 -8.60 17.03
N VAL A 88 7.73 -8.46 15.99
CA VAL A 88 6.82 -7.33 15.78
C VAL A 88 5.39 -7.85 15.93
N PRO A 89 4.89 -8.01 17.17
CA PRO A 89 3.57 -8.59 17.38
C PRO A 89 2.45 -7.64 16.95
N LEU A 90 1.36 -8.22 16.45
CA LEU A 90 0.06 -7.58 16.29
C LEU A 90 -0.49 -7.14 17.66
N ARG A 91 -1.52 -6.28 17.68
CA ARG A 91 -2.21 -5.85 18.91
C ARG A 91 -2.70 -7.00 19.79
N GLY A 92 -3.01 -8.15 19.19
CA GLY A 92 -3.41 -9.38 19.88
C GLY A 92 -2.25 -10.25 20.39
N GLY A 93 -0.99 -9.83 20.24
CA GLY A 93 0.20 -10.56 20.67
C GLY A 93 0.68 -11.66 19.73
N ARG A 94 -0.07 -11.95 18.65
CA ARG A 94 0.37 -12.88 17.60
C ARG A 94 1.37 -12.20 16.67
N SER A 95 2.30 -12.97 16.11
CA SER A 95 3.17 -12.51 15.03
C SER A 95 2.53 -12.77 13.66
N LEU A 96 2.95 -11.99 12.68
CA LEU A 96 2.65 -12.26 11.27
C LEU A 96 3.34 -13.54 10.80
N GLY A 97 2.68 -14.24 9.87
CA GLY A 97 3.29 -15.28 9.07
C GLY A 97 4.36 -14.72 8.14
N LYS A 98 5.29 -15.57 7.69
CA LYS A 98 6.34 -15.15 6.75
C LYS A 98 5.70 -14.67 5.44
N GLY A 99 6.10 -13.48 4.98
CA GLY A 99 5.61 -12.90 3.73
C GLY A 99 4.33 -12.06 3.87
N GLU A 100 3.75 -12.04 5.06
CA GLU A 100 2.56 -11.24 5.36
C GLU A 100 2.95 -9.78 5.65
N PHE A 101 1.99 -8.88 5.53
CA PHE A 101 2.11 -7.50 5.97
C PHE A 101 1.05 -7.20 7.01
N ALA A 102 1.22 -6.09 7.73
CA ALA A 102 0.17 -5.52 8.57
C ALA A 102 0.19 -4.01 8.42
N ASP A 103 -1.00 -3.41 8.47
CA ASP A 103 -1.08 -1.97 8.68
C ASP A 103 -0.54 -1.59 10.08
N LEU A 104 -0.06 -0.35 10.24
CA LEU A 104 0.44 0.16 11.53
C LEU A 104 -0.59 0.01 12.65
N ASP A 105 -1.88 0.17 12.34
CA ASP A 105 -2.97 0.01 13.29
C ASP A 105 -3.26 -1.44 13.68
N GLU A 106 -2.64 -2.41 13.03
CA GLU A 106 -2.74 -3.81 13.43
C GLU A 106 -1.58 -4.22 14.33
N LEU A 107 -0.47 -3.48 14.28
CA LEU A 107 0.71 -3.70 15.10
C LEU A 107 0.50 -3.22 16.55
N GLY A 108 1.15 -3.91 17.49
CA GLY A 108 1.22 -3.45 18.87
C GLY A 108 1.95 -2.10 18.96
N LEU A 109 1.54 -1.24 19.91
CA LEU A 109 2.17 0.08 20.05
C LEU A 109 3.65 0.00 20.49
N ALA A 110 4.00 -1.00 21.31
CA ALA A 110 5.36 -1.17 21.83
C ALA A 110 6.43 -1.33 20.72
N PRO A 111 6.29 -2.24 19.73
CA PRO A 111 7.25 -2.33 18.64
C PRO A 111 7.29 -1.08 17.77
N LEU A 112 6.17 -0.37 17.55
CA LEU A 112 6.20 0.91 16.84
C LEU A 112 7.09 1.90 17.59
N VAL A 113 6.78 2.12 18.87
CA VAL A 113 7.46 3.09 19.73
C VAL A 113 8.91 2.71 20.05
N LEU A 114 9.29 1.45 19.92
CA LEU A 114 10.69 1.06 20.02
C LEU A 114 11.53 1.64 18.88
N ASN A 115 10.97 1.70 17.67
CA ASN A 115 11.67 2.13 16.47
C ASN A 115 11.66 3.66 16.34
N ARG A 116 12.81 4.29 16.09
CA ARG A 116 12.88 5.72 15.82
C ARG A 116 12.31 6.05 14.44
N SER A 117 12.59 5.19 13.47
CA SER A 117 12.19 5.35 12.07
C SER A 117 11.17 4.29 11.68
N LEU A 118 10.18 4.69 10.88
CA LEU A 118 9.24 3.81 10.22
C LEU A 118 9.36 4.03 8.71
N VAL A 119 9.60 2.95 7.97
CA VAL A 119 9.58 2.95 6.51
C VAL A 119 8.28 2.28 6.08
N LEU A 120 7.44 3.03 5.38
CA LEU A 120 6.11 2.59 4.98
C LEU A 120 5.99 2.57 3.48
N ARG A 121 5.29 1.57 2.96
CA ARG A 121 4.86 1.55 1.58
C ARG A 121 3.76 2.59 1.37
N ARG A 122 3.88 3.43 0.34
CA ARG A 122 2.84 4.37 -0.07
C ARG A 122 1.59 3.61 -0.48
N SER A 123 0.46 4.08 0.03
CA SER A 123 -0.82 3.41 -0.12
C SER A 123 -1.94 4.40 0.19
N PRO A 124 -3.08 4.33 -0.53
CA PRO A 124 -4.21 5.19 -0.24
C PRO A 124 -4.85 4.87 1.13
N VAL A 125 -4.67 3.66 1.65
CA VAL A 125 -5.40 3.16 2.82
C VAL A 125 -4.53 2.93 4.06
N THR A 126 -3.22 3.15 3.96
CA THR A 126 -2.31 2.94 5.10
C THR A 126 -2.57 3.97 6.20
N SER A 127 -2.64 3.50 7.44
CA SER A 127 -2.83 4.35 8.60
C SER A 127 -1.61 5.21 8.86
N ARG A 128 -1.86 6.41 9.37
CA ARG A 128 -0.78 7.33 9.73
C ARG A 128 -0.03 6.81 10.96
N PRO A 129 1.32 6.96 11.01
CA PRO A 129 2.08 6.81 12.24
C PRO A 129 1.52 7.54 13.47
N PRO A 130 1.83 7.03 14.69
CA PRO A 130 1.47 7.70 15.93
C PRO A 130 1.99 9.13 16.04
N ALA A 131 1.40 9.94 16.94
CA ALA A 131 1.71 11.37 17.08
C ALA A 131 3.20 11.78 17.04
N PRO A 132 4.16 11.09 17.71
CA PRO A 132 5.54 11.57 17.75
C PRO A 132 6.31 11.42 16.42
N TYR A 133 5.75 10.72 15.43
CA TYR A 133 6.40 10.56 14.12
C TYR A 133 5.97 11.66 13.16
N GLU A 134 6.97 12.22 12.49
CA GLU A 134 6.81 13.22 11.44
C GLU A 134 7.31 12.64 10.12
N LEU A 135 6.66 13.02 9.02
CA LEU A 135 7.07 12.64 7.68
C LEU A 135 8.34 13.43 7.34
N VAL A 136 9.46 12.72 7.19
CA VAL A 136 10.76 13.32 6.85
C VAL A 136 11.00 13.27 5.35
N TRP A 137 10.54 12.21 4.70
CA TRP A 137 10.71 12.03 3.26
C TRP A 137 9.58 11.19 2.68
N SER A 138 9.21 11.47 1.42
CA SER A 138 8.21 10.73 0.65
C SER A 138 8.68 10.65 -0.80
N GLY A 139 8.74 9.42 -1.33
CA GLY A 139 9.05 9.11 -2.72
C GLY A 139 7.81 8.67 -3.50
N GLU A 140 8.04 7.94 -4.59
CA GLU A 140 6.99 7.30 -5.39
C GLU A 140 6.42 6.08 -4.68
N PHE A 141 7.28 5.26 -4.06
CA PHE A 141 6.89 3.98 -3.45
C PHE A 141 6.94 4.03 -1.93
N TYR A 142 7.87 4.75 -1.31
CA TYR A 142 8.05 4.73 0.14
C TYR A 142 7.88 6.07 0.83
N GLU A 143 7.58 6.00 2.11
CA GLU A 143 7.63 7.13 3.05
C GLU A 143 8.56 6.78 4.21
N LEU A 144 9.35 7.76 4.63
CA LEU A 144 10.16 7.71 5.84
C LEU A 144 9.56 8.64 6.88
N TRP A 145 9.16 8.05 7.99
CA TRP A 145 8.64 8.75 9.16
C TRP A 145 9.62 8.60 10.32
N GLN A 146 9.93 9.68 11.01
CA GLN A 146 10.85 9.65 12.15
C GLN A 146 10.34 10.45 13.32
N ARG A 147 10.74 10.02 14.51
CA ARG A 147 10.71 10.88 15.69
C ARG A 147 11.90 11.85 15.70
N PRO A 148 11.78 12.99 16.39
CA PRO A 148 12.87 13.95 16.56
C PRO A 148 14.17 13.29 17.03
N ALA A 149 15.30 13.76 16.51
CA ALA A 149 16.60 13.27 16.92
C ALA A 149 16.82 13.46 18.42
N GLY A 150 17.39 12.45 19.08
CA GLY A 150 17.61 12.46 20.53
C GLY A 150 16.38 12.16 21.40
N ALA A 151 15.18 12.08 20.81
CA ALA A 151 13.99 11.64 21.54
C ALA A 151 14.16 10.18 22.01
N GLY A 152 14.01 9.95 23.31
CA GLY A 152 14.10 8.62 23.89
C GLY A 152 13.01 7.69 23.34
N ALA A 153 13.23 6.37 23.43
CA ALA A 153 12.19 5.40 23.10
C ALA A 153 10.96 5.64 23.99
N GLY A 154 9.82 5.98 23.38
CA GLY A 154 8.59 6.30 24.11
C GLY A 154 8.41 7.76 24.51
N GLU A 155 9.36 8.64 24.21
CA GLU A 155 9.18 10.07 24.39
C GLU A 155 8.13 10.60 23.38
N GLY A 156 7.22 11.45 23.86
CA GLY A 156 6.07 11.94 23.09
C GLY A 156 5.08 10.86 22.65
N SER A 157 5.32 9.58 22.99
CA SER A 157 4.51 8.48 22.50
C SER A 157 3.19 8.37 23.25
N PRO A 158 2.09 8.04 22.56
CA PRO A 158 0.80 7.90 23.20
C PRO A 158 0.80 6.77 24.23
N ARG A 159 -0.02 6.88 25.26
CA ARG A 159 -0.34 5.77 26.18
C ARG A 159 -1.28 4.76 25.55
N LEU A 160 -2.16 5.25 24.67
CA LEU A 160 -3.14 4.46 23.94
C LEU A 160 -3.25 5.02 22.54
N HIS A 161 -3.33 4.13 21.57
CA HIS A 161 -3.53 4.45 20.16
C HIS A 161 -4.66 3.57 19.63
N VAL A 162 -5.67 4.21 19.04
CA VAL A 162 -6.88 3.56 18.52
C VAL A 162 -7.02 3.94 17.06
N GLY A 163 -6.60 3.01 16.20
CA GLY A 163 -6.90 3.04 14.77
C GLY A 163 -8.38 2.92 14.48
N LEU A 164 -8.83 3.69 13.49
CA LEU A 164 -10.23 3.74 13.06
C LEU A 164 -10.41 3.36 11.58
N GLY A 165 -9.31 3.23 10.83
CA GLY A 165 -9.29 2.74 9.46
C GLY A 165 -9.69 1.26 9.29
N SER A 166 -9.62 0.82 8.04
CA SER A 166 -9.95 -0.51 7.54
C SER A 166 -9.15 -0.79 6.26
N GLU A 167 -9.16 -2.03 5.78
CA GLU A 167 -8.46 -2.42 4.55
C GLU A 167 -8.83 -1.62 3.28
N ARG A 168 -9.96 -0.91 3.28
CA ARG A 168 -10.46 -0.14 2.13
C ARG A 168 -10.58 1.36 2.39
N SER A 169 -10.41 1.78 3.63
CA SER A 169 -10.54 3.18 4.02
C SER A 169 -9.57 3.45 5.15
N PRO A 170 -8.69 4.44 5.02
CA PRO A 170 -7.76 4.82 6.08
C PRO A 170 -8.46 5.52 7.25
N VAL A 171 -9.75 5.80 7.12
CA VAL A 171 -10.54 6.49 8.13
C VAL A 171 -11.77 5.72 8.54
N GLY A 172 -12.25 6.04 9.74
CA GLY A 172 -13.54 5.57 10.23
C GLY A 172 -14.09 6.42 11.36
N GLU A 173 -15.17 5.93 11.94
CA GLU A 173 -15.86 6.55 13.07
C GLU A 173 -15.58 5.75 14.36
N PRO A 174 -15.22 6.42 15.47
CA PRO A 174 -15.04 5.74 16.74
C PRO A 174 -16.37 5.22 17.28
N ARG A 175 -16.39 3.95 17.70
CA ARG A 175 -17.55 3.36 18.40
C ARG A 175 -17.70 4.00 19.78
N CYS A 176 -18.94 4.14 20.25
CA CYS A 176 -19.21 4.72 21.57
C CYS A 176 -18.47 3.98 22.71
N GLU A 177 -18.36 2.66 22.62
CA GLU A 177 -17.61 1.84 23.59
C GLU A 177 -16.10 2.18 23.62
N GLN A 178 -15.49 2.47 22.47
CA GLN A 178 -14.11 2.92 22.38
C GLN A 178 -13.95 4.28 23.07
N LEU A 179 -14.87 5.22 22.83
CA LEU A 179 -14.86 6.55 23.46
C LEU A 179 -15.04 6.48 24.99
N ILE A 180 -15.96 5.66 25.48
CA ILE A 180 -16.16 5.43 26.91
C ILE A 180 -14.89 4.82 27.54
N THR A 181 -14.26 3.88 26.86
CA THR A 181 -13.02 3.25 27.32
C THR A 181 -11.88 4.27 27.38
N LEU A 182 -11.69 5.07 26.33
CA LEU A 182 -10.71 6.15 26.29
C LEU A 182 -10.93 7.17 27.42
N PHE A 183 -12.18 7.57 27.66
CA PHE A 183 -12.53 8.48 28.75
C PHE A 183 -12.17 7.91 30.13
N LYS A 184 -12.52 6.64 30.39
CA LYS A 184 -12.15 5.96 31.65
C LYS A 184 -10.64 5.88 31.82
N ARG A 185 -9.90 5.57 30.74
CA ARG A 185 -8.43 5.48 30.76
C ARG A 185 -7.76 6.83 30.98
N ARG A 186 -8.28 7.91 30.37
CA ARG A 186 -7.84 9.28 30.64
C ARG A 186 -7.97 9.61 32.12
N GLY A 187 -9.10 9.27 32.75
CA GLY A 187 -9.29 9.48 34.19
C GLY A 187 -8.29 8.72 35.08
N GLN A 188 -7.72 7.61 34.59
CA GLN A 188 -6.68 6.85 35.30
C GLN A 188 -5.28 7.42 35.09
N PHE A 189 -5.02 8.00 33.92
CA PHE A 189 -3.66 8.29 33.46
C PHE A 189 -3.33 9.77 33.33
N GLY A 190 -4.31 10.67 33.41
CA GLY A 190 -4.14 12.06 32.94
C GLY A 190 -4.09 12.10 31.40
N GLY A 191 -3.69 13.23 30.84
CA GLY A 191 -3.45 13.36 29.40
C GLY A 191 -4.48 14.17 28.62
N VAL A 192 -4.03 14.63 27.46
CA VAL A 192 -4.82 15.22 26.37
C VAL A 192 -5.07 14.16 25.31
N LEU A 193 -6.20 14.24 24.60
CA LEU A 193 -6.43 13.38 23.45
C LEU A 193 -6.06 14.11 22.17
N ALA A 194 -5.45 13.37 21.27
CA ALA A 194 -5.22 13.79 19.91
C ALA A 194 -6.03 12.91 18.96
N ALA A 195 -6.46 13.48 17.84
CA ALA A 195 -6.97 12.72 16.72
C ALA A 195 -6.30 13.19 15.43
N ALA A 196 -6.01 12.23 14.56
CA ALA A 196 -5.63 12.47 13.18
C ALA A 196 -6.88 12.35 12.31
N SER A 197 -7.18 13.40 11.54
CA SER A 197 -8.26 13.41 10.55
C SER A 197 -7.68 13.51 9.15
N ARG A 198 -8.26 12.81 8.17
CA ARG A 198 -7.84 12.88 6.77
C ARG A 198 -9.07 12.71 5.88
N LEU A 199 -8.97 13.12 4.63
CA LEU A 199 -10.07 12.93 3.70
C LEU A 199 -10.26 11.42 3.38
N PRO A 200 -11.51 10.96 3.22
CA PRO A 200 -11.79 9.57 2.92
C PRO A 200 -11.34 9.20 1.49
N VAL A 201 -11.02 7.93 1.32
CA VAL A 201 -10.69 7.33 0.02
C VAL A 201 -11.96 6.85 -0.65
N ILE A 202 -12.09 7.12 -1.95
CA ILE A 202 -13.16 6.57 -2.78
C ILE A 202 -12.66 5.24 -3.34
N SER A 203 -13.28 4.13 -2.96
CA SER A 203 -12.96 2.80 -3.49
C SER A 203 -14.20 2.18 -4.13
N PRO A 204 -14.40 2.33 -5.45
CA PRO A 204 -15.56 1.76 -6.13
C PRO A 204 -15.60 0.24 -5.99
N ARG A 205 -16.81 -0.31 -5.94
CA ARG A 205 -17.00 -1.76 -6.04
C ARG A 205 -16.75 -2.18 -7.47
N ILE A 206 -15.91 -3.19 -7.64
CA ILE A 206 -15.69 -3.87 -8.92
C ILE A 206 -16.56 -5.13 -8.97
N ALA A 207 -17.31 -5.33 -10.04
CA ALA A 207 -18.06 -6.56 -10.30
C ALA A 207 -18.28 -6.76 -11.81
N PRO A 208 -18.72 -7.95 -12.29
CA PRO A 208 -19.26 -8.04 -13.64
C PRO A 208 -20.50 -7.14 -13.81
N PRO A 209 -20.68 -6.45 -14.95
CA PRO A 209 -19.92 -6.53 -16.19
C PRO A 209 -18.81 -5.47 -16.35
N ASP A 210 -18.28 -4.90 -15.27
CA ASP A 210 -17.32 -3.78 -15.29
C ASP A 210 -16.01 -4.10 -16.03
N TYR A 211 -15.69 -5.39 -16.21
CA TYR A 211 -14.47 -5.89 -16.86
C TYR A 211 -14.77 -7.08 -17.78
N PRO A 212 -13.85 -7.45 -18.70
CA PRO A 212 -14.05 -8.57 -19.63
C PRO A 212 -14.30 -9.89 -18.90
N ALA A 213 -15.22 -10.72 -19.41
CA ALA A 213 -15.53 -12.03 -18.81
C ALA A 213 -14.30 -12.95 -18.68
N ALA A 214 -13.30 -12.78 -19.56
CA ALA A 214 -12.04 -13.52 -19.49
C ALA A 214 -11.18 -13.18 -18.25
N TRP A 215 -11.48 -12.08 -17.55
CA TRP A 215 -10.81 -11.70 -16.31
C TRP A 215 -11.53 -12.24 -15.06
N LEU A 216 -12.73 -12.81 -15.22
CA LEU A 216 -13.55 -13.26 -14.11
C LEU A 216 -12.86 -14.37 -13.30
N ARG A 217 -12.82 -14.16 -12.00
CA ARG A 217 -12.54 -15.18 -10.99
C ARG A 217 -13.84 -15.51 -10.26
N PRO A 218 -14.47 -16.68 -10.49
CA PRO A 218 -15.78 -17.00 -9.89
C PRO A 218 -15.79 -16.99 -8.36
N ASP A 219 -14.65 -17.30 -7.74
CA ASP A 219 -14.38 -17.26 -6.30
C ASP A 219 -14.18 -15.83 -5.75
N GLU A 220 -13.64 -14.93 -6.57
CA GLU A 220 -13.26 -13.57 -6.18
C GLU A 220 -13.61 -12.53 -7.27
N PRO A 221 -14.90 -12.29 -7.57
CA PRO A 221 -15.30 -11.40 -8.66
C PRO A 221 -14.88 -9.94 -8.46
N GLN A 222 -14.57 -9.53 -7.23
CA GLN A 222 -14.04 -8.21 -6.89
C GLN A 222 -12.55 -8.05 -7.15
N ARG A 223 -11.84 -9.14 -7.52
CA ARG A 223 -10.41 -9.15 -7.84
C ARG A 223 -10.17 -9.86 -9.18
N PRO A 224 -10.55 -9.21 -10.30
CA PRO A 224 -10.35 -9.79 -11.61
C PRO A 224 -8.86 -10.07 -11.87
N GLN A 225 -8.60 -11.04 -12.74
CA GLN A 225 -7.24 -11.42 -13.14
C GLN A 225 -7.08 -11.18 -14.65
N PRO A 226 -6.31 -10.16 -15.08
CA PRO A 226 -6.26 -9.73 -16.47
C PRO A 226 -5.45 -10.71 -17.34
N ARG A 227 -6.08 -11.82 -17.73
CA ARG A 227 -5.45 -12.90 -18.54
C ARG A 227 -5.28 -12.56 -20.01
N VAL A 228 -6.03 -11.57 -20.48
CA VAL A 228 -6.04 -11.07 -21.86
C VAL A 228 -6.09 -9.54 -21.81
N PRO A 229 -5.65 -8.84 -22.86
CA PRO A 229 -5.85 -7.40 -22.94
C PRO A 229 -7.32 -7.01 -22.77
N GLY A 230 -7.57 -5.87 -22.16
CA GLY A 230 -8.94 -5.41 -21.95
C GLY A 230 -9.05 -4.17 -21.07
N VAL A 231 -10.27 -3.70 -20.92
CA VAL A 231 -10.59 -2.45 -20.22
C VAL A 231 -11.62 -2.73 -19.13
N MET A 232 -11.34 -2.24 -17.93
CA MET A 232 -12.31 -2.12 -16.84
C MET A 232 -12.88 -0.71 -16.81
N ARG A 233 -14.20 -0.57 -16.62
CA ARG A 233 -14.90 0.72 -16.51
C ARG A 233 -15.74 0.78 -15.25
N LEU A 234 -15.62 1.87 -14.51
CA LEU A 234 -16.32 2.07 -13.24
C LEU A 234 -16.82 3.51 -13.14
N ASP A 235 -18.05 3.69 -12.68
CA ASP A 235 -18.52 5.01 -12.25
C ASP A 235 -18.04 5.28 -10.82
N VAL A 236 -17.46 6.45 -10.60
CA VAL A 236 -17.01 6.92 -9.29
C VAL A 236 -17.71 8.23 -8.94
N THR A 237 -18.19 8.34 -7.71
CA THR A 237 -18.80 9.57 -7.20
C THR A 237 -17.79 10.33 -6.35
N VAL A 238 -17.47 11.54 -6.78
CA VAL A 238 -16.59 12.48 -6.08
C VAL A 238 -17.45 13.48 -5.33
N ASP A 239 -17.35 13.49 -3.99
CA ASP A 239 -18.17 14.36 -3.14
C ASP A 239 -17.63 15.80 -3.04
N ARG A 240 -16.36 16.00 -3.39
CA ARG A 240 -15.65 17.26 -3.25
C ARG A 240 -14.68 17.45 -4.41
N ALA A 241 -14.68 18.64 -4.99
CA ALA A 241 -13.69 19.01 -5.97
C ALA A 241 -12.30 19.12 -5.33
N ASP A 242 -11.32 18.37 -5.83
CA ASP A 242 -9.94 18.32 -5.32
C ASP A 242 -9.03 17.58 -6.33
N SER A 243 -7.74 17.51 -6.00
CA SER A 243 -6.76 16.65 -6.69
C SER A 243 -6.80 15.24 -6.11
N TYR A 244 -6.93 14.23 -6.97
CA TYR A 244 -7.02 12.82 -6.57
C TYR A 244 -5.94 11.98 -7.25
N ALA A 245 -5.15 11.29 -6.43
CA ALA A 245 -4.28 10.21 -6.88
C ALA A 245 -5.10 8.94 -7.15
N VAL A 246 -4.86 8.31 -8.30
CA VAL A 246 -5.47 7.03 -8.71
C VAL A 246 -4.55 5.89 -8.33
N TRP A 247 -5.11 4.89 -7.64
CA TRP A 247 -4.37 3.74 -7.14
C TRP A 247 -5.02 2.44 -7.58
N LEU A 248 -4.19 1.45 -7.90
CA LEU A 248 -4.58 0.08 -8.19
C LEU A 248 -3.93 -0.87 -7.19
N ARG A 249 -4.73 -1.69 -6.49
CA ARG A 249 -4.18 -2.76 -5.66
C ARG A 249 -3.78 -3.96 -6.52
N GLY A 250 -2.65 -4.59 -6.19
CA GLY A 250 -2.14 -5.80 -6.86
C GLY A 250 -0.85 -5.56 -7.62
N SER A 251 -0.57 -6.39 -8.61
CA SER A 251 0.64 -6.32 -9.45
C SER A 251 0.27 -6.22 -10.92
N VAL A 252 1.08 -5.49 -11.69
CA VAL A 252 0.93 -5.35 -13.15
C VAL A 252 2.26 -5.66 -13.83
N HIS A 253 2.29 -6.73 -14.63
CA HIS A 253 3.46 -7.11 -15.43
C HIS A 253 3.56 -6.34 -16.74
N SER A 254 2.45 -6.25 -17.48
CA SER A 254 2.32 -5.48 -18.70
C SER A 254 2.12 -3.99 -18.40
N LEU A 255 1.48 -3.23 -19.30
CA LEU A 255 1.13 -1.83 -19.07
C LEU A 255 -0.30 -1.73 -18.52
N ALA A 256 -0.47 -0.98 -17.43
CA ALA A 256 -1.75 -0.50 -16.94
C ALA A 256 -1.86 1.00 -17.19
N GLU A 257 -2.94 1.45 -17.84
CA GLU A 257 -3.22 2.86 -18.11
C GLU A 257 -4.55 3.27 -17.48
N ALA A 258 -4.54 4.36 -16.72
CA ALA A 258 -5.74 4.92 -16.11
C ALA A 258 -6.24 6.13 -16.90
N ARG A 259 -7.55 6.20 -17.13
CA ARG A 259 -8.23 7.36 -17.69
C ARG A 259 -9.42 7.76 -16.82
N ILE A 260 -9.69 9.05 -16.73
CA ILE A 260 -10.92 9.58 -16.12
C ILE A 260 -11.62 10.49 -17.13
N ASP A 261 -12.90 10.21 -17.38
CA ASP A 261 -13.72 10.89 -18.39
C ASP A 261 -13.03 10.95 -19.77
N GLY A 262 -12.37 9.84 -20.14
CA GLY A 262 -11.60 9.71 -21.38
C GLY A 262 -10.23 10.41 -21.41
N ARG A 263 -9.85 11.15 -20.35
CA ARG A 263 -8.53 11.80 -20.23
C ARG A 263 -7.55 10.89 -19.53
N GLU A 264 -6.34 10.78 -20.07
CA GLU A 264 -5.25 10.02 -19.45
C GLU A 264 -4.82 10.65 -18.12
N VAL A 265 -4.75 9.81 -17.08
CA VAL A 265 -4.29 10.18 -15.74
C VAL A 265 -2.84 9.75 -15.55
N GLY A 266 -2.50 8.57 -16.05
CA GLY A 266 -1.14 8.05 -16.07
C GLY A 266 -1.12 6.53 -16.23
N SER A 267 0.02 5.93 -15.96
CA SER A 267 0.26 4.51 -16.22
C SER A 267 1.31 3.90 -15.32
N ALA A 268 1.33 2.57 -15.26
CA ALA A 268 2.38 1.80 -14.60
C ALA A 268 2.70 0.53 -15.40
N ARG A 269 3.97 0.13 -15.39
CA ARG A 269 4.47 -1.08 -16.06
C ARG A 269 5.44 -1.83 -15.15
N GLY A 270 5.36 -3.16 -15.13
CA GLY A 270 6.25 -3.97 -14.29
C GLY A 270 6.15 -3.62 -12.80
N ALA A 271 5.02 -3.09 -12.36
CA ALA A 271 4.77 -2.66 -11.00
C ALA A 271 4.32 -3.87 -10.17
N LEU A 272 5.26 -4.50 -9.49
CA LEU A 272 5.03 -5.72 -8.72
C LEU A 272 4.97 -5.43 -7.22
N ASN A 273 4.13 -6.19 -6.49
CA ASN A 273 3.96 -6.09 -5.06
C ASN A 273 3.96 -7.50 -4.41
N ASN A 274 4.77 -7.72 -3.37
CA ASN A 274 4.85 -9.03 -2.70
C ASN A 274 3.61 -9.38 -1.85
N SER A 275 2.91 -8.37 -1.33
CA SER A 275 1.82 -8.56 -0.34
C SER A 275 0.59 -7.71 -0.67
N GLU A 276 0.15 -7.72 -1.94
CA GLU A 276 -1.05 -7.00 -2.40
C GLU A 276 -1.02 -5.48 -2.15
N GLY A 277 0.16 -4.88 -2.32
CA GLY A 277 0.37 -3.45 -2.24
C GLY A 277 -0.39 -2.65 -3.30
N TRP A 278 -0.19 -1.33 -3.27
CA TRP A 278 -0.85 -0.39 -4.16
C TRP A 278 0.15 0.19 -5.16
N ILE A 279 -0.33 0.36 -6.39
CA ILE A 279 0.36 0.98 -7.51
C ILE A 279 -0.24 2.36 -7.71
N SER A 280 0.57 3.41 -7.70
CA SER A 280 0.13 4.74 -8.11
C SER A 280 0.05 4.78 -9.64
N LEU A 281 -1.07 5.23 -10.19
CA LEU A 281 -1.29 5.35 -11.63
C LEU A 281 -1.25 6.80 -12.11
N GLY A 282 -1.12 7.77 -11.21
CA GLY A 282 -1.11 9.20 -11.52
C GLY A 282 -2.15 9.99 -10.73
N GLU A 283 -2.28 11.28 -11.05
CA GLU A 283 -3.14 12.24 -10.35
C GLU A 283 -4.05 12.98 -11.33
N ALA A 284 -5.28 13.26 -10.89
CA ALA A 284 -6.27 13.99 -11.68
C ALA A 284 -7.02 15.01 -10.82
N GLU A 285 -7.26 16.20 -11.38
CA GLU A 285 -8.17 17.18 -10.81
C GLU A 285 -9.61 16.78 -11.14
N LEU A 286 -10.42 16.55 -10.11
CA LEU A 286 -11.80 16.12 -10.26
C LEU A 286 -12.75 17.13 -9.63
N ASP A 287 -13.84 17.42 -10.33
CA ASP A 287 -14.94 18.20 -9.79
C ASP A 287 -15.82 17.32 -8.89
N ARG A 288 -16.74 17.95 -8.16
CA ARG A 288 -17.80 17.20 -7.49
C ARG A 288 -18.77 16.65 -8.53
N GLY A 289 -18.96 15.33 -8.58
CA GLY A 289 -19.85 14.71 -9.55
C GLY A 289 -19.62 13.21 -9.70
N VAL A 290 -20.24 12.65 -10.74
CA VAL A 290 -19.95 11.28 -11.19
C VAL A 290 -18.94 11.37 -12.32
N HIS A 291 -17.91 10.54 -12.25
CA HIS A 291 -16.86 10.43 -13.26
C HIS A 291 -16.71 8.97 -13.71
N GLU A 292 -16.34 8.77 -14.97
CA GLU A 292 -16.02 7.43 -15.49
C GLU A 292 -14.53 7.16 -15.33
N LEU A 293 -14.17 6.15 -14.55
CA LEU A 293 -12.81 5.64 -14.40
C LEU A 293 -12.60 4.44 -15.32
N GLU A 294 -11.65 4.54 -16.25
CA GLU A 294 -11.22 3.43 -17.08
C GLU A 294 -9.82 2.95 -16.66
N LEU A 295 -9.64 1.64 -16.58
CA LEU A 295 -8.34 0.99 -16.43
C LEU A 295 -8.13 0.04 -17.61
N GLU A 296 -7.18 0.36 -18.47
CA GLU A 296 -6.76 -0.49 -19.58
C GLU A 296 -5.54 -1.33 -19.15
N ILE A 297 -5.64 -2.64 -19.33
CA ILE A 297 -4.51 -3.56 -19.16
C ILE A 297 -4.10 -4.07 -20.53
N SER A 298 -2.88 -3.74 -20.92
CA SER A 298 -2.23 -4.27 -22.12
C SER A 298 -1.84 -5.74 -21.93
N GLY A 299 -1.63 -6.46 -23.03
CA GLY A 299 -1.08 -7.82 -23.01
C GLY A 299 0.44 -7.82 -22.91
N ALA A 300 1.00 -9.03 -23.01
CA ALA A 300 2.43 -9.22 -23.19
C ALA A 300 2.93 -8.51 -24.47
N ASP A 301 4.09 -7.87 -24.39
CA ASP A 301 4.74 -7.17 -25.50
C ASP A 301 6.25 -7.51 -25.54
N LEU A 302 7.06 -6.67 -26.20
CA LEU A 302 8.50 -6.86 -26.29
C LEU A 302 9.27 -6.35 -25.07
N HIS A 303 8.60 -5.87 -24.02
CA HIS A 303 9.26 -5.50 -22.77
C HIS A 303 9.55 -6.74 -21.93
N PRO A 304 10.65 -6.74 -21.15
CA PRO A 304 11.02 -7.87 -20.34
C PRO A 304 9.98 -8.07 -19.22
N GLY A 305 9.66 -9.33 -18.94
CA GLY A 305 8.68 -9.72 -17.93
C GLY A 305 7.21 -9.34 -18.19
N SER A 306 6.89 -8.72 -19.33
CA SER A 306 5.52 -8.31 -19.67
C SER A 306 4.55 -9.48 -19.84
N GLY A 307 5.05 -10.68 -20.12
CA GLY A 307 4.29 -11.91 -20.30
C GLY A 307 4.28 -12.85 -19.10
N ALA A 308 4.81 -12.41 -17.95
CA ALA A 308 4.72 -13.18 -16.71
C ALA A 308 3.26 -13.43 -16.30
N TYR A 309 3.04 -14.46 -15.49
CA TYR A 309 1.70 -14.91 -15.14
C TYR A 309 0.91 -13.79 -14.42
N PRO A 310 -0.30 -13.43 -14.89
CA PRO A 310 -1.02 -12.28 -14.35
C PRO A 310 -1.46 -12.54 -12.90
N GLU A 311 -1.38 -11.52 -12.05
CA GLU A 311 -1.90 -11.56 -10.69
C GLU A 311 -3.30 -10.94 -10.60
N PRO A 312 -4.12 -11.28 -9.59
CA PRO A 312 -5.38 -10.59 -9.33
C PRO A 312 -5.14 -9.11 -8.99
N ILE A 313 -5.91 -8.25 -9.63
CA ILE A 313 -5.88 -6.80 -9.40
C ILE A 313 -7.16 -6.33 -8.72
N GLY A 314 -7.10 -5.16 -8.11
CA GLY A 314 -8.23 -4.51 -7.47
C GLY A 314 -8.25 -4.66 -5.94
N PRO A 315 -8.95 -3.74 -5.24
CA PRO A 315 -9.78 -2.68 -5.80
C PRO A 315 -8.98 -1.51 -6.39
N LEU A 316 -9.69 -0.64 -7.12
CA LEU A 316 -9.22 0.70 -7.48
C LEU A 316 -9.56 1.66 -6.32
N ALA A 317 -8.78 2.74 -6.21
CA ALA A 317 -9.01 3.78 -5.23
C ALA A 317 -8.64 5.17 -5.78
N LEU A 318 -9.43 6.17 -5.40
CA LEU A 318 -9.08 7.59 -5.55
C LEU A 318 -8.85 8.17 -4.16
N ALA A 319 -7.64 8.64 -3.92
CA ALA A 319 -7.24 9.26 -2.66
C ALA A 319 -6.88 10.73 -2.91
N PRO A 320 -7.39 11.68 -2.12
CA PRO A 320 -6.99 13.08 -2.26
C PRO A 320 -5.47 13.25 -2.12
N THR A 321 -4.84 14.00 -3.02
CA THR A 321 -3.38 14.18 -3.06
C THR A 321 -2.89 14.92 -1.82
N ASP A 322 -3.58 15.98 -1.39
CA ASP A 322 -3.33 16.64 -0.09
C ASP A 322 -4.15 15.95 1.03
N SER A 323 -3.84 14.68 1.27
CA SER A 323 -4.46 13.89 2.35
C SER A 323 -3.64 13.92 3.65
N ARG A 324 -2.71 14.87 3.80
CA ARG A 324 -1.91 15.00 5.02
C ARG A 324 -2.83 15.05 6.24
N PRO A 325 -2.68 14.11 7.20
CA PRO A 325 -3.57 14.07 8.33
C PRO A 325 -3.46 15.35 9.15
N ARG A 326 -4.61 15.97 9.43
CA ARG A 326 -4.69 17.13 10.31
C ARG A 326 -4.79 16.63 11.75
N LEU A 327 -3.78 16.99 12.53
CA LEU A 327 -3.74 16.74 13.96
C LEU A 327 -4.61 17.76 14.70
N SER A 328 -5.46 17.25 15.59
CA SER A 328 -6.25 18.07 16.49
C SER A 328 -6.15 17.54 17.91
N ALA A 329 -5.89 18.43 18.87
CA ALA A 329 -5.92 18.12 20.30
C ALA A 329 -7.27 18.57 20.88
N PHE A 330 -7.87 17.76 21.75
CA PHE A 330 -9.13 18.09 22.41
C PHE A 330 -9.27 17.43 23.78
N GLU A 331 -10.16 18.00 24.58
CA GLU A 331 -10.51 17.44 25.88
C GLU A 331 -11.75 16.53 25.79
N LEU A 332 -11.64 15.27 26.26
CA LEU A 332 -12.81 14.44 26.51
C LEU A 332 -13.43 14.78 27.87
N THR A 333 -14.56 15.47 27.86
CA THR A 333 -15.44 15.65 29.03
C THR A 333 -16.55 14.58 29.02
N PRO A 334 -17.21 14.28 30.17
CA PRO A 334 -18.40 13.43 30.18
C PRO A 334 -19.46 13.87 29.15
N GLY A 335 -19.64 15.19 29.02
CA GLY A 335 -20.53 15.78 28.02
C GLY A 335 -20.08 15.50 26.58
N THR A 336 -18.78 15.58 26.29
CA THR A 336 -18.22 15.26 24.96
C THR A 336 -18.47 13.79 24.59
N VAL A 337 -18.26 12.86 25.53
CA VAL A 337 -18.51 11.42 25.32
C VAL A 337 -20.00 11.18 25.03
N LEU A 338 -20.88 11.68 25.91
CA LEU A 338 -22.32 11.48 25.81
C LEU A 338 -22.87 12.03 24.47
N ARG A 339 -22.43 13.23 24.07
CA ARG A 339 -22.87 13.89 22.84
C ARG A 339 -22.35 13.23 21.56
N SER A 340 -21.16 12.63 21.62
CA SER A 340 -20.60 11.83 20.52
C SER A 340 -21.34 10.50 20.39
N CYS A 341 -21.62 9.83 21.51
CA CYS A 341 -22.39 8.58 21.54
C CYS A 341 -23.85 8.73 21.09
N LEU A 342 -24.53 9.82 21.47
CA LEU A 342 -25.95 10.04 21.19
C LEU A 342 -26.25 10.53 19.76
N ARG A 343 -25.26 10.65 18.87
CA ARG A 343 -25.38 11.12 17.46
C ARG A 343 -26.11 12.47 17.24
N ASN A 344 -26.47 13.22 18.30
CA ASN A 344 -27.38 14.38 18.21
C ASN A 344 -26.82 15.78 18.53
N ASP A 345 -25.51 15.98 18.77
CA ASP A 345 -24.95 17.33 18.99
C ASP A 345 -24.13 17.86 17.79
N PRO A 346 -24.55 18.94 17.11
CA PRO A 346 -23.77 19.62 16.07
C PRO A 346 -22.52 20.35 16.59
N ARG A 347 -22.31 20.46 17.92
CA ARG A 347 -21.17 21.17 18.53
C ARG A 347 -19.95 20.29 18.87
N ALA A 348 -19.99 18.98 18.60
CA ALA A 348 -18.83 18.09 18.70
C ALA A 348 -18.41 17.53 17.31
N PRO A 349 -17.99 18.39 16.36
CA PRO A 349 -17.65 17.98 15.00
C PRO A 349 -16.35 17.16 14.90
N ALA A 350 -15.40 17.33 15.84
CA ALA A 350 -14.06 16.74 15.72
C ALA A 350 -14.03 15.21 15.82
N LEU A 351 -14.98 14.59 16.53
CA LEU A 351 -15.04 13.12 16.68
C LEU A 351 -15.95 12.45 15.66
N ARG A 352 -16.52 13.23 14.71
CA ARG A 352 -17.65 12.75 13.92
C ARG A 352 -17.32 12.17 12.57
N ARG A 353 -16.26 12.55 11.87
CA ARG A 353 -16.00 12.01 10.52
C ARG A 353 -14.53 11.95 10.18
N ASP A 354 -14.22 10.89 9.45
CA ASP A 354 -12.99 10.68 8.71
C ASP A 354 -11.71 10.78 9.57
N LEU A 355 -11.75 10.08 10.71
CA LEU A 355 -10.59 9.96 11.59
C LEU A 355 -9.75 8.74 11.21
N ASP A 356 -8.45 8.93 11.11
CA ASP A 356 -7.45 7.87 10.93
C ASP A 356 -7.27 7.14 12.28
N TRP A 357 -6.97 7.91 13.33
CA TRP A 357 -6.83 7.38 14.69
C TRP A 357 -7.19 8.39 15.79
N ILE A 358 -7.34 7.87 17.02
CA ILE A 358 -7.42 8.64 18.28
C ILE A 358 -6.36 8.15 19.26
N GLU A 359 -5.67 9.08 19.91
CA GLU A 359 -4.61 8.80 20.86
C GLU A 359 -4.81 9.50 22.20
N LEU A 360 -4.43 8.82 23.29
CA LEU A 360 -4.24 9.43 24.61
C LEU A 360 -2.77 9.76 24.80
N LEU A 361 -2.42 11.04 24.77
CA LEU A 361 -1.05 11.52 24.93
C LEU A 361 -0.65 11.56 26.41
N ARG A 362 0.66 11.54 26.66
CA ARG A 362 1.23 11.84 27.97
C ARG A 362 1.22 13.35 28.19
N ASP A 363 0.94 13.78 29.42
CA ASP A 363 1.12 15.17 29.86
C ASP A 363 2.60 15.55 29.92
#